data_AF-A0A1B8F6L1-F1
#
_entry.id   AF-A0A1B8F6L1-F1
#
_cell.length_a   1.000
_cell.length_b   1.000
_cell.length_c   1.000
_cell.angle_alpha   90.00
_cell.angle_beta   90.00
_cell.angle_gamma   90.00
#
_symmetry.space_group_name_H-M   'P 1'
#
loop_
_entity.id
_entity.type
_entity.pdbx_description
1 polymer ?
#
loop_
_entity_poly.entity_id
_entity_poly.type
_entity_poly.pdbx_seq_one_letter_code
_entity_poly.pdbx_strand_id
1 'polypeptide(L)'
;MQPLLRSAHRCTLKPLRGATAVAAGKNTTTRALSATTRTRAAESHYDPPTGWLWGVKPGEKYEKEGWEGVMFWGFGGGFVALAVGYAFKPDTSIQTWALEEARRRLEVEGILKEPESKE
;
A
#
# COMPACT_ATOMS: atom_id res chain seq x y z
N MET A 1 -56.00 -22.83 -12.41
CA MET A 1 -56.20 -24.14 -11.77
C MET A 1 -56.06 -25.23 -12.84
N GLN A 2 -55.13 -26.17 -12.60
CA GLN A 2 -54.83 -27.43 -13.32
C GLN A 2 -54.10 -27.36 -14.69
N PRO A 3 -53.36 -28.41 -15.10
CA PRO A 3 -52.59 -29.39 -14.31
C PRO A 3 -51.13 -29.58 -14.79
N LEU A 4 -50.35 -30.21 -13.91
CA LEU A 4 -48.97 -30.65 -14.12
C LEU A 4 -48.90 -31.78 -15.14
N LEU A 5 -48.07 -31.63 -16.19
CA LEU A 5 -47.51 -32.76 -16.93
C LEU A 5 -46.02 -32.88 -16.66
N ARG A 6 -45.67 -33.88 -15.85
CA ARG A 6 -44.30 -34.43 -15.76
C ARG A 6 -44.00 -35.13 -17.09
N SER A 7 -43.05 -34.60 -17.86
CA SER A 7 -42.41 -35.38 -18.92
C SER A 7 -41.01 -35.81 -18.45
N ALA A 8 -40.85 -37.10 -18.24
CA ALA A 8 -39.57 -37.74 -17.99
C ALA A 8 -38.90 -38.06 -19.32
N HIS A 9 -37.89 -37.28 -19.70
CA HIS A 9 -36.99 -37.64 -20.79
C HIS A 9 -35.65 -38.10 -20.21
N ARG A 10 -35.50 -39.42 -20.07
CA ARG A 10 -34.19 -40.06 -19.98
C ARG A 10 -33.51 -39.88 -21.35
N CYS A 11 -32.47 -39.07 -21.41
CA CYS A 11 -31.55 -39.04 -22.54
C CYS A 11 -30.16 -39.45 -22.07
N THR A 12 -29.85 -40.71 -22.41
CA THR A 12 -28.55 -41.29 -22.78
C THR A 12 -27.31 -40.38 -22.61
N LEU A 13 -26.53 -40.66 -21.57
CA LEU A 13 -25.17 -40.18 -21.40
C LEU A 13 -24.25 -40.79 -22.47
N LYS A 14 -23.54 -39.93 -23.19
CA LYS A 14 -22.50 -40.30 -24.17
C LYS A 14 -21.15 -39.99 -23.52
N PRO A 15 -20.24 -40.97 -23.33
CA PRO A 15 -18.93 -40.69 -22.74
C PRO A 15 -18.07 -39.98 -23.81
N LEU A 16 -17.81 -38.68 -23.61
CA LEU A 16 -16.77 -38.00 -24.36
C LEU A 16 -15.42 -38.30 -23.71
N ARG A 17 -14.55 -38.85 -24.55
CA ARG A 17 -13.14 -39.15 -24.31
C ARG A 17 -12.43 -37.98 -23.65
N GLY A 18 -11.59 -38.29 -22.67
CA GLY A 18 -10.70 -37.34 -22.01
C GLY A 18 -9.82 -36.60 -23.01
N ALA A 19 -9.90 -35.28 -22.96
CA ALA A 19 -8.83 -34.41 -23.43
C ALA A 19 -7.91 -34.18 -22.24
N THR A 20 -6.67 -34.63 -22.35
CA THR A 20 -5.56 -34.20 -21.50
C THR A 20 -5.50 -32.67 -21.59
N ALA A 21 -5.77 -31.99 -20.48
CA ALA A 21 -5.47 -30.58 -20.37
C ALA A 21 -3.94 -30.45 -20.44
N VAL A 22 -3.43 -30.00 -21.59
CA VAL A 22 -2.08 -29.47 -21.68
C VAL A 22 -2.03 -28.27 -20.76
N ALA A 23 -1.45 -28.45 -19.57
CA ALA A 23 -1.11 -27.34 -18.71
C ALA A 23 -0.15 -26.44 -19.49
N ALA A 24 -0.67 -25.32 -20.01
CA ALA A 24 0.14 -24.25 -20.56
C ALA A 24 0.97 -23.68 -19.40
N GLY A 25 2.17 -24.22 -19.22
CA GLY A 25 3.16 -23.68 -18.31
C GLY A 25 3.39 -22.22 -18.66
N LYS A 26 3.09 -21.32 -17.74
CA LYS A 26 3.54 -19.93 -17.81
C LYS A 26 5.07 -19.99 -17.70
N ASN A 27 5.76 -19.98 -18.83
CA ASN A 27 7.20 -19.81 -18.85
C ASN A 27 7.50 -18.38 -18.41
N THR A 28 7.54 -18.15 -17.11
CA THR A 28 8.14 -16.94 -16.54
C THR A 28 9.63 -17.03 -16.84
N THR A 29 10.05 -16.47 -17.96
CA THR A 29 11.46 -16.15 -18.20
C THR A 29 11.86 -15.16 -17.12
N THR A 30 12.46 -15.67 -16.06
CA THR A 30 13.20 -14.87 -15.08
C THR A 30 14.43 -14.34 -15.81
N ARG A 31 14.38 -13.10 -16.27
CA ARG A 31 15.61 -12.42 -16.71
C ARG A 31 16.54 -12.34 -15.51
N ALA A 32 17.71 -12.99 -15.61
CA ALA A 32 18.76 -12.84 -14.62
C ALA A 32 19.21 -11.38 -14.54
N LEU A 33 19.48 -10.89 -13.34
CA LEU A 33 19.99 -9.56 -13.10
C LEU A 33 21.39 -9.44 -13.72
N SER A 34 21.49 -8.83 -14.91
CA SER A 34 22.78 -8.58 -15.56
C SER A 34 23.41 -7.30 -15.00
N ALA A 35 24.37 -7.46 -14.09
CA ALA A 35 25.24 -6.37 -13.67
C ALA A 35 26.37 -6.22 -14.69
N THR A 36 26.23 -5.28 -15.63
CA THR A 36 27.39 -4.85 -16.43
C THR A 36 28.29 -4.01 -15.54
N THR A 37 29.46 -4.55 -15.18
CA THR A 37 30.50 -3.76 -14.53
C THR A 37 31.00 -2.71 -15.52
N ARG A 38 30.46 -1.49 -15.41
CA ARG A 38 31.02 -0.34 -16.13
C ARG A 38 32.38 -0.06 -15.51
N THR A 39 33.46 -0.43 -16.19
CA THR A 39 34.81 0.06 -15.92
C THR A 39 34.83 1.56 -16.22
N ARG A 40 34.37 2.35 -15.24
CA ARG A 40 34.70 3.76 -15.19
C ARG A 40 36.20 3.82 -14.95
N ALA A 41 36.97 4.37 -15.88
CA ALA A 41 38.31 4.85 -15.61
C ALA A 41 38.18 6.05 -14.66
N ALA A 42 37.85 5.78 -13.40
CA ALA A 42 37.97 6.72 -12.32
C ALA A 42 39.42 6.58 -11.86
N GLU A 43 40.24 7.59 -12.14
CA GLU A 43 41.46 7.85 -11.38
C GLU A 43 41.07 7.70 -9.91
N SER A 44 41.59 6.68 -9.22
CA SER A 44 41.28 6.42 -7.82
C SER A 44 41.97 7.50 -6.99
N HIS A 45 41.35 8.68 -6.93
CA HIS A 45 41.81 9.79 -6.11
C HIS A 45 41.61 9.38 -4.65
N TYR A 46 42.70 8.96 -4.01
CA TYR A 46 42.70 8.65 -2.60
C TYR A 46 42.68 9.95 -1.83
N ASP A 47 41.58 10.22 -1.14
CA ASP A 47 41.47 11.35 -0.22
C ASP A 47 41.87 10.88 1.19
N PRO A 48 43.02 11.33 1.74
CA PRO A 48 43.47 10.91 3.06
C PRO A 48 42.48 11.31 4.15
N PRO A 49 42.44 10.60 5.29
CA PRO A 49 41.55 10.95 6.40
C PRO A 49 41.94 12.30 7.01
N THR A 50 41.20 13.35 6.66
CA THR A 50 41.46 14.76 7.04
C THR A 50 40.91 15.16 8.41
N GLY A 51 40.16 14.28 9.08
CA GLY A 51 39.59 14.53 10.41
C GLY A 51 38.45 15.55 10.44
N TRP A 52 37.92 15.92 9.27
CA TRP A 52 36.82 16.87 9.14
C TRP A 52 35.47 16.16 9.10
N LEU A 53 34.48 16.75 9.78
CA LEU A 53 33.12 16.23 9.80
C LEU A 53 32.53 16.40 8.39
N TRP A 54 32.35 15.28 7.68
CA TRP A 54 31.86 15.18 6.29
C TRP A 54 32.87 15.49 5.18
N GLY A 55 34.18 15.51 5.48
CA GLY A 55 35.21 15.81 4.47
C GLY A 55 35.23 17.28 4.02
N VAL A 56 34.39 18.13 4.60
CA VAL A 56 34.31 19.56 4.30
C VAL A 56 35.27 20.31 5.22
N LYS A 57 36.17 21.09 4.62
CA LYS A 57 37.07 21.94 5.39
C LYS A 57 36.27 22.94 6.22
N PRO A 58 36.52 23.06 7.53
CA PRO A 58 35.84 24.07 8.35
C PRO A 58 36.11 25.47 7.77
N GLY A 59 35.04 26.15 7.33
CA GLY A 59 35.10 27.46 6.68
C GLY A 59 34.77 27.46 5.18
N GLU A 60 34.70 26.30 4.55
CA GLU A 60 34.22 26.16 3.17
C GLU A 60 32.69 26.05 3.15
N LYS A 61 32.05 26.77 2.22
CA LYS A 61 30.59 26.73 2.09
C LYS A 61 30.19 25.39 1.47
N TYR A 62 29.22 24.73 2.08
CA TYR A 62 28.65 23.50 1.55
C TYR A 62 28.03 23.75 0.17
N GLU A 63 28.51 23.02 -0.83
CA GLU A 63 27.92 23.02 -2.16
C GLU A 63 26.75 22.05 -2.20
N LYS A 64 25.59 22.56 -2.63
CA LYS A 64 24.36 21.78 -2.61
C LYS A 64 24.45 20.64 -3.62
N GLU A 65 24.43 19.41 -3.16
CA GLU A 65 24.49 18.26 -4.06
C GLU A 65 23.19 18.19 -4.89
N GLY A 66 23.30 17.90 -6.19
CA GLY A 66 22.17 17.97 -7.12
C GLY A 66 20.98 17.05 -6.78
N TRP A 67 21.19 16.04 -5.92
CA TRP A 67 20.15 15.14 -5.44
C TRP A 67 19.39 15.70 -4.23
N GLU A 68 19.98 16.58 -3.43
CA GLU A 68 19.38 17.07 -2.19
C GLU A 68 18.06 17.78 -2.44
N GLY A 69 18.01 18.58 -3.51
CA GLY A 69 16.77 19.26 -3.91
C GLY A 69 15.62 18.27 -4.12
N VAL A 70 15.88 17.16 -4.82
CA VAL A 70 14.85 16.15 -5.09
C VAL A 70 14.43 15.40 -3.83
N MET A 71 15.37 15.13 -2.92
CA MET A 71 15.06 14.44 -1.67
C MET A 71 14.31 15.35 -0.70
N PHE A 72 14.74 16.59 -0.49
CA PHE A 72 14.06 17.50 0.41
C PHE A 72 12.68 17.91 -0.09
N TRP A 73 12.53 18.22 -1.38
CA TRP A 73 11.23 18.61 -1.94
C TRP A 73 10.33 17.43 -2.25
N GLY A 74 10.87 16.36 -2.83
CA GLY A 74 10.10 15.17 -3.18
C GLY A 74 9.75 14.35 -1.93
N PHE A 75 10.75 13.97 -1.14
CA PHE A 75 10.56 13.14 0.05
C PHE A 75 9.98 13.97 1.21
N GLY A 76 10.53 15.16 1.48
CA GLY A 76 9.99 16.05 2.51
C GLY A 76 8.57 16.54 2.17
N GLY A 77 8.34 17.00 0.95
CA GLY A 77 7.00 17.36 0.49
C GLY A 77 6.03 16.18 0.48
N GLY A 78 6.51 14.98 0.09
CA GLY A 78 5.73 13.74 0.13
C GLY A 78 5.31 13.35 1.55
N PHE A 79 6.20 13.45 2.53
CA PHE A 79 5.84 13.19 3.93
C PHE A 79 4.84 14.20 4.48
N VAL A 80 4.98 15.48 4.14
CA VAL A 80 3.99 16.50 4.53
C VAL A 80 2.64 16.18 3.91
N ALA A 81 2.58 15.85 2.62
CA ALA A 81 1.35 15.46 1.94
C ALA A 81 0.71 14.21 2.57
N LEU A 82 1.52 13.19 2.93
CA LEU A 82 1.04 12.00 3.64
C LEU A 82 0.49 12.33 5.03
N ALA A 83 1.17 13.19 5.79
CA ALA A 83 0.73 13.60 7.11
C ALA A 83 -0.62 14.33 7.03
N VAL A 84 -0.77 15.26 6.08
CA VAL A 84 -2.04 15.96 5.83
C VAL A 84 -3.13 14.98 5.43
N GLY A 85 -2.87 14.10 4.45
CA GLY A 85 -3.85 13.10 4.01
C GLY A 85 -4.28 12.13 5.12
N TYR A 86 -3.37 11.78 6.03
CA TYR A 86 -3.67 10.94 7.17
C TYR A 86 -4.49 11.67 8.23
N ALA A 87 -4.13 12.92 8.56
CA ALA A 87 -4.80 13.71 9.60
C ALA A 87 -6.25 14.05 9.23
N PHE A 88 -6.52 14.34 7.94
CA PHE A 88 -7.86 14.71 7.46
C PHE A 88 -8.60 13.53 6.81
N LYS A 89 -8.15 12.30 7.03
CA LYS A 89 -8.89 11.12 6.57
C LYS A 89 -10.28 11.11 7.22
N PRO A 90 -11.36 10.94 6.45
CA PRO A 90 -12.71 10.87 7.03
C PRO A 90 -12.84 9.65 7.95
N ASP A 91 -13.49 9.83 9.09
CA ASP A 91 -13.81 8.75 10.04
C ASP A 91 -14.85 7.80 9.42
N THR A 92 -14.38 6.86 8.59
CA THR A 92 -15.20 5.79 8.01
C THR A 92 -15.18 4.52 8.86
N SER A 93 -14.87 4.66 10.15
CA SER A 93 -14.82 3.51 11.06
C SER A 93 -16.22 3.08 11.44
N ILE A 94 -16.47 1.76 11.51
CA ILE A 94 -17.80 1.25 11.88
C ILE A 94 -18.16 1.55 13.34
N GLN A 95 -17.16 1.90 14.15
CA GLN A 95 -17.30 2.14 15.58
C GLN A 95 -17.98 3.48 15.87
N THR A 96 -17.74 4.52 15.06
CA THR A 96 -18.45 5.81 15.22
C THR A 96 -19.95 5.62 15.01
N TRP A 97 -20.35 4.96 13.93
CA TRP A 97 -21.75 4.61 13.70
C TRP A 97 -22.30 3.66 14.78
N ALA A 98 -21.54 2.63 15.18
CA ALA A 98 -22.00 1.67 16.18
C ALA A 98 -22.19 2.30 17.57
N LEU A 99 -21.36 3.26 17.96
CA LEU A 99 -21.48 3.97 19.23
C LEU A 99 -22.69 4.92 19.23
N GLU A 100 -22.96 5.62 18.12
CA GLU A 100 -24.15 6.46 17.96
C GLU A 100 -25.44 5.62 17.98
N GLU A 101 -25.45 4.48 17.27
CA GLU A 101 -26.59 3.58 17.25
C GLU A 101 -26.81 2.89 18.61
N ALA A 102 -25.72 2.49 19.31
CA ALA A 102 -25.80 1.98 20.67
C ALA A 102 -26.33 3.05 21.65
N ARG A 103 -25.92 4.31 21.51
CA ARG A 103 -26.43 5.44 22.29
C ARG A 103 -27.92 5.65 22.03
N ARG A 104 -28.38 5.61 20.78
CA ARG A 104 -29.80 5.74 20.44
C ARG A 104 -30.66 4.62 21.05
N ARG A 105 -30.14 3.40 21.10
CA ARG A 105 -30.79 2.26 21.76
C ARG A 105 -30.87 2.45 23.27
N LEU A 106 -29.80 2.96 23.89
CA LEU A 106 -29.72 3.27 25.32
C LEU A 106 -30.55 4.50 25.74
N GLU A 107 -30.70 5.50 24.87
CA GLU A 107 -31.59 6.68 25.07
C GLU A 107 -33.07 6.28 25.00
N VAL A 108 -33.41 5.33 24.13
CA VAL A 108 -34.76 4.73 24.04
C VAL A 108 -35.06 3.84 25.25
N GLU A 109 -34.05 3.25 25.87
CA GLU A 109 -34.18 2.44 27.09
C GLU A 109 -34.14 3.26 28.40
N GLY A 110 -33.77 4.55 28.37
CA GLY A 110 -33.98 5.48 29.49
C GLY A 110 -33.11 5.25 30.73
N ILE A 111 -31.90 4.67 30.61
CA ILE A 111 -31.09 4.23 31.77
C ILE A 111 -29.92 5.16 32.16
N LEU A 112 -29.57 6.24 31.43
CA LEU A 112 -28.49 7.14 31.90
C LEU A 112 -28.81 8.64 31.88
N LYS A 113 -28.69 9.21 33.08
CA LYS A 113 -28.62 10.61 33.51
C LYS A 113 -27.58 11.38 32.68
N GLU A 114 -27.93 12.59 32.26
CA GLU A 114 -27.02 13.55 31.61
C GLU A 114 -25.73 13.69 32.43
N PRO A 115 -24.53 13.51 31.83
CA PRO A 115 -23.30 13.88 32.51
C PRO A 115 -23.24 15.40 32.63
N GLU A 116 -23.12 15.84 33.87
CA GLU A 116 -22.84 17.19 34.32
C GLU A 116 -21.79 17.87 33.42
N SER A 117 -22.08 19.14 33.11
CA SER A 117 -21.14 20.15 32.64
C SER A 117 -19.72 19.91 33.15
N LYS A 118 -18.77 19.73 32.24
CA LYS A 118 -17.38 20.07 32.52
C LYS A 118 -17.16 21.52 32.09
N GLU A 119 -16.87 22.36 33.09
CA GLU A 119 -16.23 23.67 32.94
C GLU A 119 -14.95 23.61 32.10
#